data_AF-A0A7C9BMS1-F1
#
_entry.id   AF-A0A7C9BMS1-F1
#
_cell.length_a   1.000
_cell.length_b   1.000
_cell.length_c   1.000
_cell.angle_alpha   90.00
_cell.angle_beta   90.00
_cell.angle_gamma   90.00
#
_symmetry.space_group_name_H-M   'P 1'
#
loop_
_entity.id
_entity.type
_entity.pdbx_description
1 polymer ?
#
loop_
_entity_poly.entity_id
_entity_poly.type
_entity_poly.pdbx_seq_one_letter_code
_entity_poly.pdbx_strand_id
1 'polypeptide(L)'
;MIDALATGLTFLPLKFTRNALLHRIEAADPALTSRVGLSYQLTLLVPEFPFSGNLEALHTSEGREAPVEEQGGIQRYAGAEFRYNGGRNGKLDGLLSHAKPRRAQNVLSLSLTQTTAFCLRENVTGGLPAVNLEKTLPKAQAIKAGLANEDFVAFGEAFWNVWQAEHRQFLTWQPDHKRVGRSQEEYLYFLLNISPAPEQVRLRVQHYPADGSIPEAVTVLTLDNPLLYAVVGCPVGAAVLGIPATVTRYEVWLSDQNDRRLSETRTYLPDDAYQPQERSVLFVNSLGAGTPCG
;
A
#
# COMPACT_ATOMS: atom_id res chain seq x y z
N MET A 1 13.87 20.54 19.59
CA MET A 1 13.95 20.67 18.12
C MET A 1 12.54 20.48 17.56
N ILE A 2 12.09 21.30 16.61
CA ILE A 2 10.72 21.24 16.05
C ILE A 2 10.65 20.07 15.06
N ASP A 3 9.76 19.10 15.31
CA ASP A 3 9.45 18.00 14.39
C ASP A 3 8.57 18.51 13.23
N ALA A 4 9.21 19.16 12.25
CA ALA A 4 8.51 19.79 11.13
C ALA A 4 8.02 18.74 10.13
N LEU A 5 6.75 18.84 9.73
CA LEU A 5 6.17 17.97 8.70
C LEU A 5 6.85 18.23 7.34
N ALA A 6 7.24 17.18 6.62
CA ALA A 6 7.81 17.33 5.28
C ALA A 6 6.78 17.91 4.30
N THR A 7 7.14 18.97 3.58
CA THR A 7 6.28 19.67 2.62
C THR A 7 6.76 19.43 1.17
N GLY A 8 5.89 19.72 0.19
CA GLY A 8 6.22 19.52 -1.24
C GLY A 8 6.26 18.05 -1.68
N LEU A 9 5.66 17.16 -0.90
CA LEU A 9 5.55 15.74 -1.19
C LEU A 9 4.25 15.44 -1.97
N THR A 10 4.36 14.62 -3.01
CA THR A 10 3.22 14.08 -3.76
C THR A 10 3.10 12.59 -3.47
N PHE A 11 1.95 12.14 -2.97
CA PHE A 11 1.69 10.72 -2.76
C PHE A 11 1.11 10.10 -4.04
N LEU A 12 1.79 9.07 -4.53
CA LEU A 12 1.47 8.39 -5.76
C LEU A 12 0.40 7.31 -5.52
N PRO A 13 -0.49 7.07 -6.49
CA PRO A 13 -1.60 6.15 -6.34
C PRO A 13 -1.16 4.67 -6.40
N LEU A 14 -1.91 3.81 -5.70
CA LEU A 14 -1.84 2.35 -5.83
C LEU A 14 -3.24 1.74 -5.82
N LYS A 15 -3.37 0.51 -6.31
CA LYS A 15 -4.58 -0.30 -6.22
C LYS A 15 -4.47 -1.36 -5.12
N PHE A 16 -5.56 -1.58 -4.39
CA PHE A 16 -5.66 -2.62 -3.37
C PHE A 16 -6.00 -3.98 -3.98
N THR A 17 -5.08 -4.95 -3.91
CA THR A 17 -5.30 -6.26 -4.54
C THR A 17 -6.33 -7.12 -3.81
N ARG A 18 -6.68 -6.82 -2.56
CA ARG A 18 -7.75 -7.57 -1.85
C ARG A 18 -9.14 -7.02 -2.12
N ASN A 19 -9.25 -5.84 -2.72
CA ASN A 19 -10.50 -5.32 -3.27
C ASN A 19 -10.70 -5.87 -4.70
N ALA A 20 -11.95 -5.91 -5.17
CA ALA A 20 -12.22 -6.25 -6.56
C ALA A 20 -11.70 -5.13 -7.46
N LEU A 21 -10.89 -5.50 -8.46
CA LEU A 21 -10.41 -4.55 -9.46
C LEU A 21 -11.12 -4.81 -10.78
N LEU A 22 -11.77 -3.76 -11.26
CA LEU A 22 -12.59 -3.74 -12.46
C LEU A 22 -11.95 -2.82 -13.49
N HIS A 23 -12.08 -3.18 -14.76
CA HIS A 23 -11.71 -2.33 -15.88
C HIS A 23 -12.78 -2.43 -16.95
N ARG A 24 -13.18 -1.29 -17.51
CA ARG A 24 -14.15 -1.25 -18.61
C ARG A 24 -13.41 -0.86 -19.88
N ILE A 25 -13.58 -1.68 -20.91
CA ILE A 25 -13.19 -1.31 -22.26
C ILE A 25 -14.41 -0.64 -22.89
N GLU A 26 -14.21 0.58 -23.36
CA GLU A 26 -15.27 1.37 -24.00
C GLU A 26 -15.86 0.65 -25.22
N ALA A 27 -17.12 0.96 -25.51
CA ALA A 27 -17.80 0.43 -26.67
C ALA A 27 -17.03 0.72 -27.97
N ALA A 28 -17.11 -0.20 -28.91
CA ALA A 28 -16.63 0.04 -30.26
C ALA A 28 -17.51 1.13 -30.92
N ASP A 29 -17.01 1.74 -31.99
CA ASP A 29 -17.65 2.87 -32.66
C ASP A 29 -19.17 2.63 -32.87
N PRO A 30 -20.05 3.53 -32.39
CA PRO A 30 -21.49 3.47 -32.67
C PRO A 30 -21.83 3.38 -34.16
N ALA A 31 -20.96 3.88 -35.05
CA ALA A 31 -21.13 3.86 -36.49
C ALA A 31 -20.92 2.47 -37.15
N LEU A 32 -20.59 1.42 -36.38
CA LEU A 32 -20.48 0.07 -36.91
C LEU A 32 -21.81 -0.41 -37.52
N THR A 33 -21.74 -0.88 -38.77
CA THR A 33 -22.88 -1.47 -39.50
C THR A 33 -23.30 -2.84 -38.94
N SER A 34 -22.37 -3.60 -38.39
CA SER A 34 -22.65 -4.84 -37.66
C SER A 34 -21.69 -5.00 -36.49
N ARG A 35 -22.23 -5.47 -35.38
CA ARG A 35 -21.47 -5.79 -34.15
C ARG A 35 -21.28 -7.29 -33.96
N VAL A 36 -21.74 -8.10 -34.92
CA VAL A 36 -21.55 -9.55 -34.91
C VAL A 36 -20.06 -9.88 -34.97
N GLY A 37 -19.61 -10.76 -34.08
CA GLY A 37 -18.21 -11.18 -34.00
C GLY A 37 -17.28 -10.20 -33.30
N LEU A 38 -17.79 -9.10 -32.71
CA LEU A 38 -16.98 -8.28 -31.80
C LEU A 38 -16.52 -9.11 -30.59
N SER A 39 -15.21 -9.07 -30.34
CA SER A 39 -14.54 -9.71 -29.22
C SER A 39 -13.72 -8.67 -28.48
N TYR A 40 -13.85 -8.68 -27.15
CA TYR A 40 -13.11 -7.82 -26.25
C TYR A 40 -12.18 -8.67 -25.42
N GLN A 41 -10.91 -8.31 -25.37
CA GLN A 41 -9.90 -9.01 -24.60
C GLN A 41 -9.18 -8.01 -23.69
N LEU A 42 -9.02 -8.38 -22.42
CA LEU A 42 -8.22 -7.64 -21.46
C LEU A 42 -7.06 -8.52 -20.99
N THR A 43 -5.84 -8.11 -21.33
CA THR A 43 -4.63 -8.79 -20.87
C THR A 43 -4.02 -8.04 -19.70
N LEU A 44 -3.82 -8.74 -18.59
CA LEU A 44 -3.09 -8.26 -17.42
C LEU A 44 -1.61 -8.56 -17.60
N LEU A 45 -0.78 -7.52 -17.63
CA LEU A 45 0.65 -7.58 -17.81
C LEU A 45 1.36 -7.29 -16.47
N VAL A 46 2.33 -8.11 -16.08
CA VAL A 46 3.12 -7.94 -14.85
C VAL A 46 4.61 -8.08 -15.15
N PRO A 47 5.51 -7.52 -14.32
CA PRO A 47 6.95 -7.76 -14.46
C PRO A 47 7.28 -9.26 -14.36
N GLU A 48 8.19 -9.73 -15.21
CA GLU A 48 8.71 -11.12 -15.18
C GLU A 48 9.31 -11.47 -13.81
N PHE A 49 10.00 -10.51 -13.21
CA PHE A 49 10.52 -10.55 -11.85
C PHE A 49 10.44 -9.13 -11.23
N PRO A 50 10.52 -9.00 -9.90
CA PRO A 50 10.44 -7.69 -9.25
C PRO A 50 11.42 -6.68 -9.88
N PHE A 51 10.93 -5.48 -10.21
CA PHE A 51 11.68 -4.40 -10.87
C PHE A 51 12.09 -4.62 -12.33
N SER A 52 11.67 -5.73 -12.97
CA SER A 52 11.91 -5.89 -14.41
C SER A 52 11.24 -4.79 -15.22
N GLY A 53 11.95 -4.28 -16.24
CA GLY A 53 11.39 -3.39 -17.25
C GLY A 53 10.49 -4.12 -18.25
N ASN A 54 10.68 -5.43 -18.39
CA ASN A 54 9.91 -6.28 -19.28
C ASN A 54 8.62 -6.73 -18.58
N LEU A 55 7.53 -6.73 -19.34
CA LEU A 55 6.21 -7.14 -18.85
C LEU A 55 5.75 -8.38 -19.60
N GLU A 56 5.22 -9.35 -18.87
CA GLU A 56 4.66 -10.59 -19.40
C GLU A 56 3.17 -10.68 -19.14
N ALA A 57 2.46 -11.38 -20.02
CA ALA A 57 1.04 -11.63 -19.87
C ALA A 57 0.80 -12.64 -18.74
N LEU A 58 0.25 -12.17 -17.63
CA LEU A 58 -0.19 -13.04 -16.54
C LEU A 58 -1.48 -13.77 -16.92
N HIS A 59 -2.41 -13.06 -17.57
CA HIS A 59 -3.70 -13.61 -17.95
C HIS A 59 -4.42 -12.73 -18.96
N THR A 60 -5.13 -13.35 -19.91
CA THR A 60 -6.05 -12.66 -20.83
C THR A 60 -7.47 -13.11 -20.53
N SER A 61 -8.32 -12.16 -20.14
CA SER A 61 -9.75 -12.36 -19.99
C SER A 61 -10.44 -12.02 -21.31
N GLU A 62 -11.34 -12.88 -21.76
CA GLU A 62 -12.21 -12.61 -22.91
C GLU A 62 -13.60 -12.19 -22.43
N GLY A 63 -14.20 -11.27 -23.17
CA GLY A 63 -15.50 -10.69 -22.86
C GLY A 63 -16.23 -10.32 -24.13
N ARG A 64 -17.51 -10.03 -23.95
CA ARG A 64 -18.38 -9.51 -25.01
C ARG A 64 -18.97 -8.21 -24.57
N GLU A 65 -19.29 -7.40 -25.56
CA GLU A 65 -20.01 -6.15 -25.31
C GLU A 65 -21.38 -6.45 -24.70
N ALA A 66 -21.78 -5.63 -23.74
CA ALA A 66 -23.14 -5.65 -23.24
C ALA A 66 -24.13 -5.35 -24.38
N PRO A 67 -25.35 -5.95 -24.36
CA PRO A 67 -26.39 -5.61 -25.32
C PRO A 67 -26.67 -4.11 -25.34
N VAL A 68 -26.99 -3.58 -26.52
CA VAL A 68 -27.34 -2.16 -26.70
C VAL A 68 -28.67 -1.90 -25.96
N GLU A 69 -28.67 -0.90 -25.09
CA GLU A 69 -29.88 -0.47 -24.38
C GLU A 69 -30.49 0.74 -25.09
N GLU A 70 -31.80 0.75 -25.26
CA GLU A 70 -32.53 1.92 -25.78
C GLU A 70 -33.28 2.60 -24.63
N GLN A 71 -32.94 3.86 -24.35
CA GLN A 71 -33.61 4.64 -23.31
C GLN A 71 -34.03 5.99 -23.90
N GLY A 72 -35.34 6.18 -24.05
CA GLY A 72 -35.91 7.42 -24.61
C GLY A 72 -35.52 7.69 -26.06
N GLY A 73 -35.35 6.65 -26.88
CA GLY A 73 -34.96 6.75 -28.30
C GLY A 73 -33.45 6.98 -28.54
N ILE A 74 -32.64 6.97 -27.48
CA ILE A 74 -31.18 7.05 -27.56
C ILE A 74 -30.61 5.65 -27.33
N GLN A 75 -29.75 5.19 -28.24
CA GLN A 75 -29.01 3.95 -28.11
C GLN A 75 -27.79 4.16 -27.22
N ARG A 76 -27.65 3.33 -26.18
CA ARG A 76 -26.54 3.34 -25.24
C ARG A 76 -25.66 2.11 -25.45
N TYR A 77 -24.37 2.37 -25.64
CA TYR A 77 -23.34 1.35 -25.83
C TYR A 77 -22.42 1.36 -24.61
N ALA A 78 -22.47 0.31 -23.79
CA ALA A 78 -21.77 0.27 -22.51
C ALA A 78 -20.35 -0.34 -22.57
N GLY A 79 -19.99 -1.00 -23.68
CA GLY A 79 -18.71 -1.69 -23.81
C GLY A 79 -18.67 -3.04 -23.08
N ALA A 80 -17.49 -3.44 -22.64
CA ALA A 80 -17.25 -4.70 -21.93
C ALA A 80 -16.54 -4.45 -20.60
N GLU A 81 -17.08 -5.01 -19.51
CA GLU A 81 -16.51 -4.89 -18.17
C GLU A 81 -15.77 -6.16 -17.77
N PHE A 82 -14.58 -5.99 -17.23
CA PHE A 82 -13.68 -7.07 -16.84
C PHE A 82 -13.28 -6.94 -15.39
N ARG A 83 -13.49 -8.02 -14.64
CA ARG A 83 -12.86 -8.20 -13.32
C ARG A 83 -11.49 -8.84 -13.50
N TYR A 84 -10.44 -8.02 -13.55
CA TYR A 84 -9.08 -8.53 -13.74
C TYR A 84 -8.43 -9.00 -12.44
N ASN A 85 -8.97 -8.61 -11.28
CA ASN A 85 -8.56 -9.16 -10.00
C ASN A 85 -9.77 -9.36 -9.06
N GLY A 86 -9.92 -10.59 -8.56
CA GLY A 86 -11.10 -11.02 -7.78
C GLY A 86 -11.11 -10.67 -6.30
N GLY A 87 -10.11 -9.93 -5.81
CA GLY A 87 -9.89 -9.68 -4.38
C GLY A 87 -8.89 -10.64 -3.78
N ARG A 88 -9.12 -11.11 -2.55
CA ARG A 88 -8.22 -12.04 -1.84
C ARG A 88 -7.94 -13.29 -2.69
N ASN A 89 -6.66 -13.64 -2.87
CA ASN A 89 -6.19 -14.71 -3.76
C ASN A 89 -6.56 -14.53 -5.24
N GLY A 90 -6.89 -13.31 -5.66
CA GLY A 90 -7.02 -12.95 -7.08
C GLY A 90 -5.67 -12.98 -7.79
N LYS A 91 -5.69 -12.80 -9.11
CA LYS A 91 -4.51 -12.90 -9.99
C LYS A 91 -3.33 -12.03 -9.51
N LEU A 92 -3.59 -10.76 -9.17
CA LEU A 92 -2.55 -9.88 -8.64
C LEU A 92 -2.25 -10.16 -7.17
N ASP A 93 -3.27 -10.43 -6.35
CA ASP A 93 -3.05 -10.70 -4.92
C ASP A 93 -2.19 -11.94 -4.68
N GLY A 94 -2.37 -12.98 -5.50
CA GLY A 94 -1.64 -14.25 -5.41
C GLY A 94 -0.15 -14.14 -5.75
N LEU A 95 0.25 -13.12 -6.51
CA LEU A 95 1.67 -12.84 -6.81
C LEU A 95 2.39 -12.17 -5.65
N LEU A 96 1.64 -11.54 -4.75
CA LEU A 96 2.21 -10.75 -3.67
C LEU A 96 2.24 -11.57 -2.37
N SER A 97 3.26 -11.30 -1.55
CA SER A 97 3.42 -11.92 -0.23
C SER A 97 3.84 -10.89 0.82
N HIS A 98 3.38 -11.08 2.06
CA HIS A 98 3.91 -10.31 3.18
C HIS A 98 5.27 -10.86 3.61
N ALA A 99 6.22 -9.97 3.89
CA ALA A 99 7.46 -10.34 4.53
C ALA A 99 7.28 -10.34 6.05
N LYS A 100 7.59 -11.46 6.70
CA LYS A 100 7.63 -11.54 8.16
C LYS A 100 8.91 -10.84 8.66
N PRO A 101 8.85 -10.00 9.70
CA PRO A 101 10.04 -9.42 10.30
C PRO A 101 10.90 -10.52 10.93
N ARG A 102 12.21 -10.31 10.96
CA ARG A 102 13.11 -11.23 11.67
C ARG A 102 12.95 -11.00 13.17
N ARG A 103 13.01 -12.08 13.96
CA ARG A 103 13.02 -11.96 15.43
C ARG A 103 14.20 -11.09 15.85
N ALA A 104 13.97 -10.21 16.82
CA ALA A 104 14.93 -9.23 17.33
C ALA A 104 15.58 -8.36 16.23
N GLN A 105 14.82 -8.06 15.17
CA GLN A 105 15.30 -7.17 14.11
C GLN A 105 15.61 -5.79 14.69
N ASN A 106 16.84 -5.32 14.45
CA ASN A 106 17.38 -4.05 14.92
C ASN A 106 17.81 -3.14 13.76
N VAL A 107 17.22 -3.35 12.58
CA VAL A 107 17.45 -2.55 11.36
C VAL A 107 16.12 -2.25 10.70
N LEU A 108 16.04 -1.13 9.97
CA LEU A 108 14.94 -0.90 9.03
C LEU A 108 15.04 -1.93 7.89
N SER A 109 13.91 -2.51 7.49
CA SER A 109 13.86 -3.50 6.41
C SER A 109 12.93 -3.06 5.30
N LEU A 110 13.25 -3.41 4.06
CA LEU A 110 12.36 -3.22 2.92
C LEU A 110 11.64 -4.52 2.57
N SER A 111 10.33 -4.41 2.36
CA SER A 111 9.48 -5.46 1.82
C SER A 111 9.07 -5.07 0.40
N LEU A 112 9.66 -5.77 -0.59
CA LEU A 112 9.44 -5.55 -2.02
C LEU A 112 8.42 -6.52 -2.61
N THR A 113 8.03 -7.56 -1.86
CA THR A 113 7.08 -8.59 -2.31
C THR A 113 5.62 -8.20 -2.04
N GLN A 114 5.39 -7.08 -1.36
CA GLN A 114 4.05 -6.58 -1.02
C GLN A 114 3.47 -5.67 -2.10
N THR A 115 4.29 -5.21 -3.05
CA THR A 115 3.86 -4.33 -4.14
C THR A 115 4.30 -4.90 -5.48
N THR A 116 3.55 -4.59 -6.54
CA THR A 116 3.94 -4.91 -7.92
C THR A 116 3.42 -3.85 -8.87
N ALA A 117 4.21 -3.59 -9.91
CA ALA A 117 3.72 -2.88 -11.08
C ALA A 117 2.83 -3.80 -11.91
N PHE A 118 1.91 -3.21 -12.68
CA PHE A 118 1.16 -3.91 -13.70
C PHE A 118 0.71 -2.94 -14.80
N CYS A 119 0.38 -3.48 -15.97
CA CYS A 119 -0.31 -2.76 -17.05
C CYS A 119 -1.53 -3.56 -17.48
N LEU A 120 -2.49 -2.88 -18.08
CA LEU A 120 -3.62 -3.50 -18.77
C LEU A 120 -3.46 -3.26 -20.26
N ARG A 121 -3.68 -4.30 -21.07
CA ARG A 121 -3.74 -4.20 -22.52
C ARG A 121 -5.13 -4.57 -23.00
N GLU A 122 -5.76 -3.63 -23.67
CA GLU A 122 -7.05 -3.75 -24.31
C GLU A 122 -6.83 -4.22 -25.74
N ASN A 123 -7.60 -5.22 -26.16
CA ASN A 123 -7.66 -5.65 -27.55
C ASN A 123 -9.13 -5.83 -27.96
N VAL A 124 -9.55 -5.16 -29.03
CA VAL A 124 -10.92 -5.21 -29.57
C VAL A 124 -10.83 -5.59 -31.04
N THR A 125 -11.47 -6.70 -31.40
CA THR A 125 -11.43 -7.25 -32.76
C THR A 125 -12.81 -7.63 -33.26
N GLY A 126 -13.05 -7.54 -34.57
CA GLY A 126 -14.29 -8.01 -35.22
C GLY A 126 -15.23 -6.88 -35.64
N GLY A 127 -16.52 -7.17 -35.81
CA GLY A 127 -17.50 -6.20 -36.32
C GLY A 127 -17.35 -5.87 -37.81
N LEU A 128 -18.25 -5.02 -38.32
CA LEU A 128 -18.23 -4.50 -39.69
C LEU A 128 -18.49 -2.97 -39.68
N PRO A 129 -17.61 -2.14 -40.24
CA PRO A 129 -16.26 -2.49 -40.72
C PRO A 129 -15.39 -3.13 -39.61
N ALA A 130 -14.38 -3.90 -40.01
CA ALA A 130 -13.56 -4.65 -39.06
C ALA A 130 -12.80 -3.69 -38.11
N VAL A 131 -13.02 -3.89 -36.82
CA VAL A 131 -12.26 -3.27 -35.74
C VAL A 131 -11.04 -4.12 -35.45
N ASN A 132 -9.89 -3.46 -35.28
CA ASN A 132 -8.66 -4.05 -34.77
C ASN A 132 -7.93 -2.99 -33.95
N LEU A 133 -8.33 -2.86 -32.69
CA LEU A 133 -7.81 -1.84 -31.78
C LEU A 133 -7.04 -2.51 -30.67
N GLU A 134 -5.76 -2.18 -30.56
CA GLU A 134 -4.91 -2.57 -29.44
C GLU A 134 -4.44 -1.32 -28.70
N LYS A 135 -4.57 -1.32 -27.37
CA LYS A 135 -4.15 -0.20 -26.53
C LYS A 135 -3.58 -0.73 -25.22
N THR A 136 -2.34 -0.36 -24.91
CA THR A 136 -1.75 -0.62 -23.58
C THR A 136 -1.91 0.62 -22.71
N LEU A 137 -2.52 0.46 -21.55
CA LEU A 137 -2.72 1.52 -20.56
C LEU A 137 -1.42 1.85 -19.81
N PRO A 138 -1.32 3.06 -19.22
CA PRO A 138 -0.18 3.43 -18.40
C PRO A 138 0.08 2.43 -17.25
N LYS A 139 1.35 2.31 -16.87
CA LYS A 139 1.78 1.47 -15.74
C LYS A 139 1.11 1.95 -14.45
N ALA A 140 0.48 1.02 -13.75
CA ALA A 140 -0.09 1.20 -12.44
C ALA A 140 0.67 0.37 -11.40
N GLN A 141 0.42 0.67 -10.13
CA GLN A 141 1.01 -0.03 -8.99
C GLN A 141 -0.08 -0.65 -8.14
N ALA A 142 0.19 -1.82 -7.58
CA ALA A 142 -0.71 -2.54 -6.71
C ALA A 142 0.01 -2.94 -5.41
N ILE A 143 -0.75 -3.04 -4.32
CA ILE A 143 -0.26 -3.46 -3.01
C ILE A 143 -1.14 -4.57 -2.43
N LYS A 144 -0.50 -5.52 -1.74
CA LYS A 144 -1.15 -6.62 -1.02
C LYS A 144 -1.88 -6.14 0.22
N ALA A 145 -2.98 -5.47 -0.02
CA ALA A 145 -3.81 -4.88 1.00
C ALA A 145 -5.26 -4.79 0.53
N GLY A 146 -6.17 -4.57 1.46
CA GLY A 146 -7.56 -4.26 1.18
C GLY A 146 -8.12 -3.24 2.14
N LEU A 147 -9.07 -2.47 1.65
CA LEU A 147 -9.91 -1.59 2.45
C LEU A 147 -11.30 -2.20 2.59
N ALA A 148 -11.88 -2.11 3.79
CA ALA A 148 -13.31 -2.35 3.96
C ALA A 148 -14.05 -1.20 3.27
N ASN A 149 -14.97 -1.54 2.37
CA ASN A 149 -15.71 -0.53 1.63
C ASN A 149 -16.55 0.33 2.59
N GLU A 150 -17.11 -0.25 3.65
CA GLU A 150 -17.96 0.43 4.64
C GLU A 150 -17.28 1.64 5.28
N ASP A 151 -15.99 1.53 5.60
CA ASP A 151 -15.22 2.59 6.27
C ASP A 151 -14.63 3.62 5.28
N PHE A 152 -14.46 3.26 3.99
CA PHE A 152 -13.76 4.08 2.99
C PHE A 152 -14.49 4.23 1.65
N VAL A 153 -15.83 4.19 1.63
CA VAL A 153 -16.62 4.36 0.39
C VAL A 153 -16.16 5.60 -0.40
N ALA A 154 -15.92 6.71 0.31
CA ALA A 154 -15.51 7.98 -0.29
C ALA A 154 -14.05 8.01 -0.79
N PHE A 155 -13.19 7.12 -0.28
CA PHE A 155 -11.75 7.18 -0.50
C PHE A 155 -11.18 5.98 -1.25
N GLY A 156 -11.99 5.02 -1.72
CA GLY A 156 -11.48 3.78 -2.34
C GLY A 156 -10.34 3.99 -3.36
N GLU A 157 -10.52 4.89 -4.32
CA GLU A 157 -9.47 5.26 -5.28
C GLU A 157 -8.56 6.41 -4.81
N ALA A 158 -9.07 7.26 -3.91
CA ALA A 158 -8.40 8.45 -3.41
C ALA A 158 -7.55 8.21 -2.14
N PHE A 159 -7.49 6.97 -1.64
CA PHE A 159 -6.88 6.65 -0.36
C PHE A 159 -5.41 7.06 -0.33
N TRP A 160 -4.65 6.69 -1.37
CA TRP A 160 -3.20 6.89 -1.37
C TRP A 160 -2.78 8.34 -1.63
N ASN A 161 -3.49 9.06 -2.50
CA ASN A 161 -3.12 10.41 -2.92
C ASN A 161 -3.80 11.51 -2.10
N VAL A 162 -4.94 11.23 -1.45
CA VAL A 162 -5.65 12.19 -0.61
C VAL A 162 -5.51 11.81 0.86
N TRP A 163 -6.10 10.69 1.27
CA TRP A 163 -6.19 10.32 2.68
C TRP A 163 -4.81 10.07 3.31
N GLN A 164 -3.97 9.27 2.66
CA GLN A 164 -2.61 8.95 3.11
C GLN A 164 -1.69 10.17 3.01
N ALA A 165 -1.92 11.09 2.06
CA ALA A 165 -1.14 12.32 1.95
C ALA A 165 -1.36 13.26 3.14
N GLU A 166 -2.60 13.32 3.62
CA GLU A 166 -3.02 14.09 4.78
C GLU A 166 -2.58 13.43 6.10
N HIS A 167 -2.87 12.14 6.28
CA HIS A 167 -2.69 11.45 7.57
C HIS A 167 -1.30 10.84 7.75
N ARG A 168 -0.66 10.42 6.65
CA ARG A 168 0.65 9.75 6.64
C ARG A 168 0.71 8.55 7.60
N GLN A 169 -0.38 7.81 7.66
CA GLN A 169 -0.54 6.72 8.63
C GLN A 169 0.48 5.60 8.37
N PHE A 170 0.96 4.94 9.42
CA PHE A 170 1.52 3.61 9.26
C PHE A 170 0.42 2.65 8.77
N LEU A 171 0.79 1.55 8.13
CA LEU A 171 -0.13 0.53 7.62
C LEU A 171 -0.78 -0.31 8.75
N THR A 172 -1.08 0.31 9.90
CA THR A 172 -1.56 -0.32 11.13
C THR A 172 -2.97 0.15 11.48
N TRP A 173 -3.73 -0.72 12.14
CA TRP A 173 -5.02 -0.38 12.76
C TRP A 173 -4.91 -0.27 14.29
N GLN A 174 -3.70 -0.40 14.82
CA GLN A 174 -3.52 -0.32 16.27
C GLN A 174 -3.87 1.10 16.75
N PRO A 175 -4.58 1.22 17.88
CA PRO A 175 -4.81 2.52 18.50
C PRO A 175 -3.46 3.15 18.88
N ASP A 176 -3.40 4.47 18.86
CA ASP A 176 -2.23 5.16 19.42
C ASP A 176 -2.19 5.01 20.96
N HIS A 177 -1.07 5.35 21.59
CA HIS A 177 -0.84 5.18 23.04
C HIS A 177 -0.92 3.72 23.49
N LYS A 178 -0.41 2.79 22.68
CA LYS A 178 -0.41 1.36 23.00
C LYS A 178 0.53 1.08 24.18
N ARG A 179 0.06 0.28 25.16
CA ARG A 179 0.93 -0.28 26.20
C ARG A 179 1.74 -1.45 25.64
N VAL A 180 3.04 -1.45 25.92
CA VAL A 180 3.98 -2.45 25.39
C VAL A 180 4.91 -2.93 26.49
N GLY A 181 5.12 -4.25 26.57
CA GLY A 181 6.15 -4.81 27.44
C GLY A 181 7.55 -4.35 27.01
N ARG A 182 8.49 -4.29 27.97
CA ARG A 182 9.89 -3.93 27.67
C ARG A 182 10.56 -4.90 26.69
N SER A 183 10.23 -6.18 26.80
CA SER A 183 10.70 -7.26 25.94
C SER A 183 9.84 -7.49 24.69
N GLN A 184 8.68 -6.83 24.61
CA GLN A 184 7.74 -7.01 23.51
C GLN A 184 8.33 -6.45 22.21
N GLU A 185 8.39 -7.31 21.19
CA GLU A 185 8.74 -6.85 19.84
C GLU A 185 7.55 -6.13 19.23
N GLU A 186 7.78 -4.95 18.66
CA GLU A 186 6.76 -4.17 17.95
C GLU A 186 7.29 -3.75 16.58
N TYR A 187 6.42 -3.81 15.58
CA TYR A 187 6.77 -3.49 14.20
C TYR A 187 5.71 -2.58 13.58
N LEU A 188 6.17 -1.48 13.00
CA LEU A 188 5.36 -0.59 12.17
C LEU A 188 5.78 -0.72 10.71
N TYR A 189 4.85 -0.47 9.79
CA TYR A 189 5.09 -0.58 8.36
C TYR A 189 4.63 0.70 7.68
N PHE A 190 5.45 1.25 6.79
CA PHE A 190 5.13 2.47 6.07
C PHE A 190 5.37 2.27 4.58
N LEU A 191 4.39 2.64 3.75
CA LEU A 191 4.54 2.57 2.30
C LEU A 191 5.26 3.82 1.79
N LEU A 192 6.36 3.65 1.06
CA LEU A 192 7.07 4.74 0.41
C LEU A 192 6.50 5.01 -0.99
N ASN A 193 5.27 5.52 -1.06
CA ASN A 193 4.64 5.96 -2.31
C ASN A 193 4.78 7.47 -2.54
N ILE A 194 5.90 8.07 -2.13
CA ILE A 194 6.07 9.53 -2.09
C ILE A 194 7.07 9.98 -3.16
N SER A 195 6.74 11.06 -3.86
CA SER A 195 7.60 11.76 -4.81
C SER A 195 7.83 13.21 -4.40
N PRO A 196 9.08 13.74 -4.40
CA PRO A 196 10.32 13.01 -4.66
C PRO A 196 10.59 11.94 -3.59
N ALA A 197 11.23 10.83 -3.99
CA ALA A 197 11.62 9.80 -3.05
C ALA A 197 12.71 10.34 -2.11
N PRO A 198 12.64 10.07 -0.79
CA PRO A 198 13.66 10.51 0.14
C PRO A 198 14.98 9.78 -0.13
N GLU A 199 16.11 10.47 0.04
CA GLU A 199 17.45 9.88 -0.07
C GLU A 199 17.78 8.99 1.12
N GLN A 200 17.19 9.29 2.28
CA GLN A 200 17.32 8.52 3.50
C GLN A 200 16.01 8.58 4.28
N VAL A 201 15.61 7.44 4.84
CA VAL A 201 14.54 7.37 5.84
C VAL A 201 15.18 7.12 7.20
N ARG A 202 14.81 7.94 8.18
CA ARG A 202 15.30 7.87 9.56
C ARG A 202 14.16 7.48 10.49
N LEU A 203 14.37 6.50 11.35
CA LEU A 203 13.51 6.23 12.48
C LEU A 203 13.93 7.13 13.64
N ARG A 204 13.05 8.07 13.96
CA ARG A 204 13.23 9.05 15.03
C ARG A 204 12.47 8.58 16.26
N VAL A 205 13.08 8.79 17.42
CA VAL A 205 12.51 8.44 18.72
C VAL A 205 12.66 9.62 19.66
N GLN A 206 11.60 9.93 20.38
CA GLN A 206 11.62 10.89 21.48
C GLN A 206 11.04 10.22 22.72
N HIS A 207 11.82 10.16 23.80
CA HIS A 207 11.40 9.51 25.03
C HIS A 207 11.19 10.54 26.13
N TYR A 208 10.16 10.32 26.96
CA TYR A 208 9.73 11.25 27.99
C TYR A 208 10.04 10.65 29.37
N PRO A 209 11.16 11.05 29.99
CA PRO A 209 11.55 10.58 31.31
C PRO A 209 10.60 11.12 32.40
N ALA A 210 10.47 10.36 33.50
CA ALA A 210 9.59 10.71 34.62
C ALA A 210 10.02 11.98 35.38
N ASP A 211 11.28 12.40 35.23
CA ASP A 211 11.87 13.57 35.90
C ASP A 211 11.47 14.91 35.25
N GLY A 212 10.75 14.88 34.13
CA GLY A 212 10.32 16.07 33.41
C GLY A 212 11.42 16.73 32.57
N SER A 213 12.57 16.07 32.38
CA SER A 213 13.63 16.55 31.50
C SER A 213 13.13 16.77 30.07
N ILE A 214 13.65 17.80 29.41
CA ILE A 214 13.23 18.17 28.05
C ILE A 214 13.66 17.05 27.09
N PRO A 215 12.72 16.35 26.45
CA PRO A 215 13.05 15.20 25.63
C PRO A 215 13.61 15.66 24.28
N GLU A 216 14.77 15.14 23.90
CA GLU A 216 15.35 15.35 22.57
C GLU A 216 15.03 14.16 21.66
N ALA A 217 14.67 14.46 20.41
CA ALA A 217 14.45 13.45 19.40
C ALA A 217 15.80 12.97 18.84
N VAL A 218 16.02 11.66 18.85
CA VAL A 218 17.23 11.01 18.36
C VAL A 218 16.92 10.10 17.17
N THR A 219 17.86 10.01 16.23
CA THR A 219 17.78 9.05 15.13
C THR A 219 18.35 7.73 15.62
N VAL A 220 17.53 6.68 15.65
CA VAL A 220 17.94 5.37 16.16
C VAL A 220 18.34 4.44 15.02
N LEU A 221 17.58 4.45 13.92
CA LEU A 221 17.85 3.63 12.73
C LEU A 221 17.75 4.47 11.46
N THR A 222 18.50 4.09 10.44
CA THR A 222 18.47 4.73 9.12
C THR A 222 18.34 3.69 8.01
N LEU A 223 17.80 4.13 6.89
CA LEU A 223 17.71 3.36 5.66
C LEU A 223 18.07 4.28 4.50
N ASP A 224 19.17 3.99 3.82
CA ASP A 224 19.67 4.78 2.70
C ASP A 224 19.05 4.34 1.38
N ASN A 225 18.80 5.31 0.50
CA ASN A 225 18.29 5.13 -0.86
C ASN A 225 17.10 4.17 -0.94
N PRO A 226 16.03 4.39 -0.16
CA PRO A 226 14.89 3.49 -0.16
C PRO A 226 14.16 3.52 -1.51
N LEU A 227 13.70 2.35 -1.94
CA LEU A 227 13.01 2.20 -3.23
C LEU A 227 11.57 2.75 -3.15
N LEU A 228 11.16 3.45 -4.20
CA LEU A 228 9.77 3.89 -4.38
C LEU A 228 8.85 2.65 -4.43
N TYR A 229 7.68 2.77 -3.81
CA TYR A 229 6.68 1.72 -3.60
C TYR A 229 7.14 0.52 -2.75
N ALA A 230 8.29 0.60 -2.09
CA ALA A 230 8.66 -0.38 -1.08
C ALA A 230 7.92 -0.11 0.23
N VAL A 231 7.62 -1.18 0.98
CA VAL A 231 7.10 -1.07 2.34
C VAL A 231 8.27 -1.16 3.32
N VAL A 232 8.47 -0.13 4.13
CA VAL A 232 9.50 -0.07 5.17
C VAL A 232 8.95 -0.70 6.45
N GLY A 233 9.55 -1.80 6.88
CA GLY A 233 9.35 -2.38 8.21
C GLY A 233 10.26 -1.74 9.24
N CYS A 234 9.67 -1.24 10.32
CA CYS A 234 10.32 -0.47 11.37
C CYS A 234 10.18 -1.22 12.70
N PRO A 235 11.26 -1.75 13.31
CA PRO A 235 11.20 -2.29 14.65
C PRO A 235 11.12 -1.13 15.66
N VAL A 236 10.06 -1.09 16.46
CA VAL A 236 9.76 0.00 17.40
C VAL A 236 9.56 -0.49 18.84
N GLY A 237 9.92 -1.74 19.12
CA GLY A 237 9.91 -2.29 20.47
C GLY A 237 10.91 -1.56 21.38
N ALA A 238 10.55 -1.38 22.66
CA ALA A 238 11.33 -0.61 23.62
C ALA A 238 12.79 -1.09 23.73
N ALA A 239 13.02 -2.41 23.70
CA ALA A 239 14.37 -3.00 23.73
C ALA A 239 15.22 -2.62 22.51
N VAL A 240 14.66 -2.68 21.29
CA VAL A 240 15.39 -2.36 20.05
C VAL A 240 15.74 -0.88 19.98
N LEU A 241 14.84 -0.03 20.48
CA LEU A 241 15.04 1.41 20.51
C LEU A 241 15.91 1.89 21.68
N GLY A 242 16.34 0.99 22.57
CA GLY A 242 17.16 1.33 23.73
C GLY A 242 16.43 2.23 24.74
N ILE A 243 15.10 2.09 24.88
CA ILE A 243 14.30 2.95 25.75
C ILE A 243 14.64 2.69 27.23
N PRO A 244 15.15 3.69 27.98
CA PRO A 244 15.51 3.52 29.39
C PRO A 244 14.32 3.15 30.28
N ALA A 245 14.59 2.42 31.37
CA ALA A 245 13.58 2.00 32.35
C ALA A 245 12.84 3.17 33.03
N THR A 246 13.46 4.35 33.07
CA THR A 246 12.90 5.58 33.69
C THR A 246 11.92 6.34 32.80
N VAL A 247 11.71 5.88 31.57
CA VAL A 247 10.83 6.51 30.59
C VAL A 247 9.39 6.06 30.78
N THR A 248 8.48 7.03 30.80
CA THR A 248 7.03 6.82 30.96
C THR A 248 6.28 6.66 29.63
N ARG A 249 6.77 7.32 28.58
CA ARG A 249 6.29 7.15 27.21
C ARG A 249 7.40 7.42 26.22
N TYR A 250 7.31 6.83 25.04
CA TYR A 250 8.15 7.21 23.91
C TYR A 250 7.31 7.35 22.65
N GLU A 251 7.74 8.24 21.78
CA GLU A 251 7.12 8.56 20.51
C GLU A 251 8.08 8.17 19.38
N VAL A 252 7.53 7.61 18.32
CA VAL A 252 8.29 7.17 17.14
C VAL A 252 7.66 7.68 15.86
N TRP A 253 8.50 8.06 14.91
CA TRP A 253 8.08 8.47 13.58
C TRP A 253 9.21 8.29 12.57
N LEU A 254 8.86 8.34 11.29
CA LEU A 254 9.81 8.38 10.19
C LEU A 254 10.06 9.82 9.76
N SER A 255 11.32 10.15 9.48
CA SER A 255 11.73 11.42 8.87
C SER A 255 12.62 11.21 7.65
N ASP A 256 12.76 12.26 6.84
CA ASP A 256 13.68 12.30 5.72
C ASP A 256 15.13 12.62 6.16
N GLN A 257 16.03 12.79 5.19
CA GLN A 257 17.43 13.16 5.40
C GLN A 257 17.64 14.54 6.06
N ASN A 258 16.61 15.39 6.04
CA ASN A 258 16.58 16.74 6.61
C ASN A 258 15.81 16.79 7.94
N ASP A 259 15.54 15.64 8.55
CA ASP A 259 14.74 15.47 9.77
C ASP A 259 13.31 16.03 9.67
N ARG A 260 12.74 16.05 8.46
CA ARG A 260 11.33 16.41 8.24
C ARG A 260 10.47 15.16 8.29
N ARG A 261 9.37 15.21 9.06
CA ARG A 261 8.52 14.05 9.30
C ARG A 261 7.78 13.57 8.05
N LEU A 262 7.89 12.27 7.79
CA LEU A 262 7.26 11.55 6.68
C LEU A 262 6.01 10.76 7.09
N SER A 263 5.90 10.34 8.34
CA SER A 263 4.78 9.53 8.86
C SER A 263 3.95 10.26 9.91
N GLU A 264 2.89 9.63 10.38
CA GLU A 264 2.31 9.94 11.69
C GLU A 264 3.32 9.67 12.83
N THR A 265 3.03 10.22 14.00
CA THR A 265 3.75 9.90 15.24
C THR A 265 2.97 8.83 15.99
N ARG A 266 3.68 7.82 16.50
CA ARG A 266 3.11 6.73 17.29
C ARG A 266 3.66 6.77 18.70
N THR A 267 2.77 6.80 19.67
CA THR A 267 3.06 6.85 21.10
C THR A 267 2.93 5.48 21.71
N TYR A 268 3.92 5.11 22.52
CA TYR A 268 3.98 3.86 23.25
C TYR A 268 4.20 4.12 24.73
N LEU A 269 3.56 3.30 25.56
CA LEU A 269 3.62 3.35 27.01
C LEU A 269 4.32 2.07 27.49
N PRO A 270 5.62 2.11 27.85
CA PRO A 270 6.31 0.96 28.42
C PRO A 270 5.59 0.49 29.69
N ASP A 271 5.28 -0.80 29.75
CA ASP A 271 4.78 -1.45 30.95
C ASP A 271 5.92 -2.26 31.60
N ASP A 272 6.20 -1.92 32.87
CA ASP A 272 7.22 -2.57 33.68
C ASP A 272 6.63 -3.68 34.57
N ALA A 273 5.34 -3.98 34.43
CA ALA A 273 4.71 -5.10 35.13
C ALA A 273 5.38 -6.43 34.74
N TYR A 274 6.02 -7.08 35.72
CA TYR A 274 6.65 -8.38 35.50
C TYR A 274 5.61 -9.43 35.13
N GLN A 275 5.72 -9.99 33.93
CA GLN A 275 4.96 -11.14 33.49
C GLN A 275 5.88 -12.35 33.32
N PRO A 276 5.74 -13.42 34.13
CA PRO A 276 6.64 -14.57 34.10
C PRO A 276 6.55 -15.38 32.79
N GLN A 277 5.47 -15.23 32.02
CA GLN A 277 5.30 -15.85 30.71
C GLN A 277 4.68 -14.85 29.73
N GLU A 278 5.52 -14.03 29.10
CA GLU A 278 5.08 -13.15 28.02
C GLU A 278 5.07 -13.91 26.69
N ARG A 279 3.96 -13.84 25.95
CA ARG A 279 3.84 -14.35 24.58
C ARG A 279 3.31 -13.24 23.69
N SER A 280 4.03 -12.95 22.61
CA SER A 280 3.61 -11.95 21.64
C SER A 280 3.20 -12.62 20.34
N VAL A 281 2.01 -12.29 19.81
CA VAL A 281 1.49 -12.86 18.55
C VAL A 281 1.41 -11.78 17.49
N LEU A 282 2.15 -11.91 16.39
CA LEU A 282 2.14 -10.97 15.27
C LEU A 282 1.01 -11.29 14.28
N PHE A 283 0.07 -10.36 14.11
CA PHE A 283 -1.06 -10.46 13.17
C PHE A 283 -0.89 -9.55 11.97
N VAL A 284 -1.02 -10.06 10.75
CA VAL A 284 -1.04 -9.20 9.56
C VAL A 284 -2.45 -8.66 9.33
N ASN A 285 -2.61 -7.34 9.36
CA ASN A 285 -3.89 -6.69 9.14
C ASN A 285 -4.27 -6.60 7.64
N SER A 286 -5.44 -6.01 7.35
CA SER A 286 -5.94 -5.83 5.98
C SER A 286 -5.07 -4.91 5.12
N LEU A 287 -4.41 -3.91 5.72
CA LEU A 287 -3.45 -2.98 5.08
C LEU A 287 -2.05 -3.59 4.88
N GLY A 288 -1.83 -4.80 5.39
CA GLY A 288 -0.64 -5.61 5.13
C GLY A 288 0.51 -5.47 6.13
N ALA A 289 0.31 -4.77 7.26
CA ALA A 289 1.28 -4.72 8.36
C ALA A 289 1.07 -5.87 9.36
N GLY A 290 2.15 -6.58 9.71
CA GLY A 290 2.18 -7.48 10.86
C GLY A 290 2.25 -6.69 12.16
N THR A 291 1.29 -6.81 13.05
CA THR A 291 1.25 -6.11 14.33
C THR A 291 1.04 -7.08 15.50
N PRO A 292 1.85 -7.00 16.57
CA PRO A 292 1.72 -7.90 17.70
C PRO A 292 0.49 -7.56 18.55
N CYS A 293 -0.26 -8.58 18.97
CA CYS A 293 -1.21 -8.47 20.09
C CYS A 293 -0.55 -9.07 21.34
N GLY A 294 -0.69 -8.36 22.45
CA GLY A 294 -0.44 -8.89 23.80
C GLY A 294 -1.66 -9.59 24.36
#